data_AF-A0A2G9TFN4-F1
#
_entry.id   AF-A0A2G9TFN4-F1
#
_cell.length_a   1.000
_cell.length_b   1.000
_cell.length_c   1.000
_cell.angle_alpha   90.00
_cell.angle_beta   90.00
_cell.angle_gamma   90.00
#
_symmetry.space_group_name_H-M   'P 1'
#
loop_
_entity.id
_entity.type
_entity.pdbx_description
1 polymer ?
#
loop_
_entity_poly.entity_id
_entity_poly.type
_entity_poly.pdbx_seq_one_letter_code
_entity_poly.pdbx_strand_id
1 'polypeptide(L)'
;KLEEACKGYQLLREANDLAEWIKSREAVAAQQEIGTDLEQVEVLQKKFDDFKGDLKANEVRLQEMNQIATALTSVGQTETAVRIRQQIEDLNARWRALEEQTEQREQQLGSAHEVQRFHRDVDETRDWIQEKDDALDSDDFG
;
A
#
# COMPACT_ATOMS: atom_id res chain seq x y z
N LYS A 1 -10.97 -38.01 -3.63
CA LYS A 1 -12.39 -37.55 -3.62
C LYS A 1 -12.77 -36.78 -2.35
N LEU A 2 -12.80 -37.40 -1.15
CA LEU A 2 -13.23 -36.70 0.08
C LEU A 2 -12.19 -35.70 0.62
N GLU A 3 -10.90 -36.06 0.59
CA GLU A 3 -9.80 -35.15 0.95
C GLU A 3 -9.66 -33.96 0.00
N GLU A 4 -9.79 -34.17 -1.31
CA GLU A 4 -9.72 -33.09 -2.31
C GLU A 4 -10.87 -32.11 -2.16
N ALA A 5 -12.08 -32.61 -1.89
CA ALA A 5 -13.23 -31.75 -1.58
C ALA A 5 -12.97 -30.92 -0.32
N CYS A 6 -12.42 -31.54 0.75
CA CYS A 6 -12.08 -30.84 1.98
C CYS A 6 -11.04 -29.73 1.75
N LYS A 7 -9.96 -30.02 1.01
CA LYS A 7 -8.94 -29.03 0.61
C LYS A 7 -9.53 -27.89 -0.23
N GLY A 8 -10.45 -28.21 -1.14
CA GLY A 8 -11.16 -27.21 -1.95
C GLY A 8 -11.99 -26.24 -1.11
N TYR A 9 -12.74 -26.75 -0.12
CA TYR A 9 -13.50 -25.89 0.79
C TYR A 9 -12.60 -25.06 1.72
N GLN A 10 -11.47 -25.60 2.17
CA GLN A 10 -10.47 -24.85 2.94
C GLN A 10 -9.92 -23.67 2.12
N LEU A 11 -9.50 -23.93 0.88
CA LEU A 11 -9.00 -22.89 -0.02
C LEU A 11 -10.04 -21.79 -0.27
N LEU A 12 -11.31 -22.16 -0.49
CA LEU A 12 -12.39 -21.19 -0.69
C LEU A 12 -12.62 -20.31 0.55
N ARG A 13 -12.51 -20.88 1.75
CA ARG A 13 -12.60 -20.11 2.99
C ARG A 13 -11.42 -19.14 3.12
N GLU A 14 -10.21 -19.62 2.92
CA GLU A 14 -9.01 -18.77 2.97
C GLU A 14 -9.06 -17.65 1.93
N ALA A 15 -9.67 -17.91 0.77
CA ALA A 15 -9.84 -16.91 -0.29
C ALA A 15 -10.85 -15.84 0.10
N ASN A 16 -11.92 -16.21 0.78
CA ASN A 16 -12.86 -15.24 1.33
C ASN A 16 -12.22 -14.39 2.43
N ASP A 17 -11.47 -15.02 3.35
CA ASP A 17 -10.77 -14.30 4.41
C ASP A 17 -9.78 -13.27 3.82
N LEU A 18 -9.04 -13.65 2.77
CA LEU A 18 -8.14 -12.72 2.07
C LEU A 18 -8.90 -11.66 1.28
N ALA A 19 -10.04 -11.99 0.67
CA ALA A 19 -10.88 -11.01 -0.04
C ALA A 19 -11.45 -9.94 0.91
N GLU A 20 -11.88 -10.33 2.11
CA GLU A 20 -12.34 -9.40 3.14
C GLU A 20 -11.20 -8.51 3.64
N TRP A 21 -10.01 -9.10 3.81
CA TRP A 21 -8.80 -8.35 4.14
C TRP A 21 -8.45 -7.32 3.07
N ILE A 22 -8.43 -7.71 1.78
CA ILE A 22 -8.20 -6.81 0.64
C ILE A 22 -9.18 -5.65 0.67
N LYS A 23 -10.49 -5.93 0.85
CA LYS A 23 -11.52 -4.90 0.93
C LYS A 23 -11.27 -3.89 2.06
N SER A 24 -10.77 -4.36 3.22
CA SER A 24 -10.40 -3.46 4.32
C SER A 24 -9.21 -2.56 3.97
N ARG A 25 -8.29 -3.05 3.13
CA ARG A 25 -7.07 -2.36 2.70
C ARG A 25 -7.31 -1.39 1.54
N GLU A 26 -8.23 -1.71 0.63
CA GLU A 26 -8.72 -0.79 -0.41
C GLU A 26 -9.21 0.54 0.19
N ALA A 27 -9.88 0.51 1.34
CA ALA A 27 -10.32 1.72 2.04
C ALA A 27 -9.16 2.60 2.53
N VAL A 28 -8.05 1.97 2.95
CA VAL A 28 -6.83 2.68 3.40
C VAL A 28 -6.06 3.24 2.20
N ALA A 29 -5.91 2.44 1.14
CA ALA A 29 -5.27 2.88 -0.11
C ALA A 29 -6.02 4.04 -0.79
N ALA A 30 -7.34 4.10 -0.62
CA ALA A 30 -8.19 5.19 -1.12
C ALA A 30 -8.12 6.49 -0.29
N GLN A 31 -7.42 6.51 0.85
CA GLN A 31 -7.29 7.71 1.67
C GLN A 31 -6.50 8.80 0.93
N GLN A 32 -7.08 9.99 0.79
CA GLN A 32 -6.52 11.10 0.01
C GLN A 32 -5.80 12.16 0.88
N GLU A 33 -5.67 11.92 2.18
CA GLU A 33 -5.01 12.87 3.08
C GLU A 33 -3.55 13.08 2.66
N ILE A 34 -3.15 14.33 2.50
CA ILE A 34 -1.77 14.73 2.23
C ILE A 34 -1.37 15.67 3.36
N GLY A 35 -0.25 15.38 4.03
CA GLY A 35 0.21 16.17 5.19
C GLY A 35 0.46 17.64 4.83
N THR A 36 0.16 18.54 5.76
CA THR A 36 0.26 20.00 5.51
C THR A 36 1.66 20.56 5.72
N ASP A 37 2.52 19.80 6.39
CA ASP A 37 3.92 20.09 6.64
C ASP A 37 4.77 18.83 6.47
N LEU A 38 6.09 18.98 6.51
CA LEU A 38 7.01 17.88 6.25
C LEU A 38 6.90 16.77 7.31
N GLU A 39 6.75 17.11 8.59
CA GLU A 39 6.65 16.12 9.68
C GLU A 39 5.40 15.24 9.50
N GLN A 40 4.25 15.84 9.18
CA GLN A 40 3.03 15.10 8.90
C GLN A 40 3.18 14.16 7.69
N VAL A 41 3.83 14.62 6.62
CA VAL A 41 4.06 13.77 5.44
C VAL A 41 4.98 12.59 5.78
N GLU A 42 6.05 12.80 6.54
CA GLU A 42 6.95 11.73 6.99
C GLU A 42 6.21 10.69 7.87
N VAL A 43 5.31 11.14 8.75
CA VAL A 43 4.46 10.24 9.55
C VAL A 43 3.53 9.42 8.66
N LEU A 44 2.92 10.03 7.65
CA LEU A 44 2.06 9.32 6.69
C LEU A 44 2.86 8.32 5.85
N GLN A 45 4.07 8.67 5.40
CA GLN A 45 4.97 7.77 4.69
C GLN A 45 5.34 6.56 5.54
N LYS A 46 5.71 6.77 6.81
CA LYS A 46 6.03 5.66 7.72
C LYS A 46 4.86 4.70 7.92
N LYS A 47 3.65 5.22 8.15
CA LYS A 47 2.44 4.39 8.26
C LYS A 47 2.17 3.63 6.96
N PHE A 48 2.46 4.24 5.81
CA PHE A 48 2.29 3.63 4.51
C PHE A 48 3.34 2.54 4.23
N ASP A 49 4.57 2.69 4.72
CA ASP A 49 5.59 1.65 4.67
C ASP A 49 5.19 0.41 5.48
N ASP A 50 4.60 0.59 6.67
CA ASP A 50 4.04 -0.52 7.46
C ASP A 50 2.93 -1.24 6.66
N PHE A 51 2.05 -0.48 6.01
CA PHE A 51 1.00 -1.02 5.13
C PHE A 51 1.57 -1.81 3.93
N LYS A 52 2.66 -1.34 3.30
CA LYS A 52 3.35 -2.08 2.23
C LYS A 52 3.99 -3.37 2.77
N GLY A 53 4.49 -3.37 4.01
CA GLY A 53 4.96 -4.57 4.68
C GLY A 53 3.87 -5.64 4.80
N ASP A 54 2.69 -5.23 5.25
CA ASP A 54 1.48 -6.06 5.32
C ASP A 54 1.08 -6.64 3.94
N LEU A 55 1.13 -5.82 2.89
CA LEU A 55 0.84 -6.26 1.52
C LEU A 55 1.80 -7.36 1.06
N LYS A 56 3.12 -7.16 1.25
CA LYS A 56 4.12 -8.14 0.84
C LYS A 56 3.93 -9.50 1.52
N ALA A 57 3.53 -9.53 2.78
CA ALA A 57 3.23 -10.77 3.48
C ALA A 57 2.02 -11.51 2.88
N ASN A 58 0.98 -10.77 2.48
CA ASN A 58 -0.23 -11.34 1.87
C ASN A 58 -0.05 -11.72 0.39
N GLU A 59 0.91 -11.10 -0.31
CA GLU A 59 1.29 -11.49 -1.67
C GLU A 59 1.76 -12.95 -1.70
N VAL A 60 2.61 -13.34 -0.75
CA VAL A 60 3.09 -14.72 -0.62
C VAL A 60 1.93 -15.69 -0.40
N ARG A 61 0.99 -15.34 0.49
CA ARG A 61 -0.21 -16.14 0.73
C ARG A 61 -1.07 -16.29 -0.53
N LEU A 62 -1.26 -15.21 -1.29
CA LEU A 62 -1.99 -15.25 -2.57
C LEU A 62 -1.30 -16.17 -3.58
N GLN A 63 0.03 -16.13 -3.67
CA GLN A 63 0.81 -17.01 -4.55
C GLN A 63 0.65 -18.49 -4.16
N GLU A 64 0.70 -18.82 -2.87
CA GLU A 64 0.47 -20.18 -2.37
C GLU A 64 -0.95 -20.66 -2.71
N MET A 65 -1.96 -19.82 -2.49
CA MET A 65 -3.34 -20.11 -2.84
C MET A 65 -3.54 -20.36 -4.34
N ASN A 66 -2.88 -19.58 -5.20
CA ASN A 66 -2.89 -19.76 -6.65
C ASN A 66 -2.30 -21.13 -7.06
N GLN A 67 -1.24 -21.57 -6.40
CA GLN A 67 -0.64 -22.88 -6.64
C GLN A 67 -1.58 -24.02 -6.23
N ILE A 68 -2.19 -23.92 -5.04
CA ILE A 68 -3.17 -24.90 -4.55
C ILE A 68 -4.39 -24.94 -5.49
N ALA A 69 -4.90 -23.78 -5.91
CA ALA A 69 -6.00 -23.65 -6.85
C ALA A 69 -5.69 -24.35 -8.18
N THR A 70 -4.50 -24.12 -8.73
CA THR A 70 -4.05 -24.76 -9.97
C THR A 70 -4.00 -26.28 -9.82
N ALA A 71 -3.46 -26.78 -8.71
CA ALA A 71 -3.39 -28.22 -8.45
C ALA A 71 -4.80 -28.84 -8.34
N LEU A 72 -5.70 -28.24 -7.56
CA LEU A 72 -7.05 -28.76 -7.34
C LEU A 72 -7.94 -28.67 -8.60
N THR A 73 -7.68 -27.71 -9.48
CA THR A 73 -8.49 -27.49 -10.69
C THR A 73 -7.98 -28.25 -11.91
N SER A 74 -6.76 -28.82 -11.83
CA SER A 74 -6.19 -29.70 -12.85
C SER A 74 -6.85 -31.08 -12.90
N VAL A 75 -7.45 -31.53 -11.80
CA VAL A 75 -8.08 -32.85 -11.66
C VAL A 75 -9.56 -32.78 -12.09
N GLY A 76 -9.78 -32.51 -13.38
CA GLY A 76 -11.11 -32.53 -14.00
C GLY A 76 -12.04 -31.35 -13.65
N GLN A 77 -13.18 -31.26 -14.35
CA GLN A 77 -14.17 -30.21 -14.16
C GLN A 77 -15.26 -30.63 -13.17
N THR A 78 -14.97 -30.50 -11.87
CA THR A 78 -16.00 -30.57 -10.82
C THR A 78 -16.62 -29.20 -10.57
N GLU A 79 -17.83 -29.15 -9.99
CA GLU A 79 -18.45 -27.88 -9.58
C GLU A 79 -17.54 -27.09 -8.61
N THR A 80 -16.91 -27.80 -7.67
CA THR A 80 -15.94 -27.21 -6.73
C THR A 80 -14.74 -26.60 -7.47
N ALA A 81 -14.20 -27.27 -8.49
CA ALA A 81 -13.10 -26.74 -9.30
C ALA A 81 -13.51 -25.48 -10.09
N VAL A 82 -14.74 -25.41 -10.60
CA VAL A 82 -15.26 -24.19 -11.25
C VAL A 82 -15.34 -23.03 -10.24
N ARG A 83 -15.89 -23.27 -9.05
CA ARG A 83 -15.99 -22.26 -8.00
C ARG A 83 -14.61 -21.76 -7.53
N ILE A 84 -13.65 -22.66 -7.35
CA ILE A 84 -12.27 -22.30 -6.99
C ILE A 84 -11.65 -21.38 -8.05
N ARG A 85 -11.77 -21.73 -9.35
CA ARG A 85 -11.22 -20.88 -10.43
C ARG A 85 -11.81 -19.47 -10.40
N GLN A 86 -13.14 -19.36 -10.34
CA GLN A 86 -13.80 -18.05 -10.32
C GLN A 86 -13.35 -17.22 -9.11
N GLN A 87 -13.37 -17.80 -7.91
CA GLN A 87 -13.02 -17.07 -6.69
C GLN A 87 -11.57 -16.59 -6.70
N ILE A 88 -10.65 -17.42 -7.21
CA ILE A 88 -9.22 -17.09 -7.28
C ILE A 88 -8.95 -16.05 -8.37
N GLU A 89 -9.63 -16.13 -9.52
CA GLU A 89 -9.56 -15.09 -10.57
C GLU A 89 -10.04 -13.74 -10.04
N ASP A 90 -11.19 -13.71 -9.37
CA ASP A 90 -11.74 -12.49 -8.76
C ASP A 90 -10.79 -11.92 -7.69
N LEU A 91 -10.20 -12.79 -6.86
CA LEU A 91 -9.25 -12.41 -5.83
C LEU A 91 -7.97 -11.79 -6.42
N ASN A 92 -7.41 -12.40 -7.48
CA ASN A 92 -6.25 -11.86 -8.17
C ASN A 92 -6.55 -10.52 -8.86
N ALA A 93 -7.76 -10.36 -9.42
CA ALA A 93 -8.16 -9.09 -10.03
C ALA A 93 -8.21 -7.96 -8.98
N ARG A 94 -8.78 -8.22 -7.81
CA ARG A 94 -8.80 -7.26 -6.70
C ARG A 94 -7.40 -6.97 -6.15
N TRP A 95 -6.56 -7.99 -6.04
CA TRP A 95 -5.18 -7.82 -5.62
C TRP A 95 -4.43 -6.84 -6.54
N ARG A 96 -4.51 -7.03 -7.86
CA ARG A 96 -3.89 -6.13 -8.84
C ARG A 96 -4.41 -4.70 -8.74
N ALA A 97 -5.72 -4.54 -8.54
CA ALA A 97 -6.30 -3.21 -8.34
C ALA A 97 -5.77 -2.54 -7.07
N LEU A 98 -5.61 -3.30 -5.97
CA LEU A 98 -5.02 -2.80 -4.74
C LEU A 98 -3.54 -2.43 -4.91
N GLU A 99 -2.77 -3.22 -5.67
CA GLU A 99 -1.37 -2.90 -6.02
C GLU A 99 -1.28 -1.58 -6.78
N GLU A 100 -2.12 -1.38 -7.80
CA GLU A 100 -2.17 -0.14 -8.58
C GLU A 100 -2.51 1.07 -7.70
N GLN A 101 -3.51 0.95 -6.82
CA GLN A 101 -3.87 2.01 -5.87
C GLN A 101 -2.72 2.30 -4.89
N THR A 102 -2.00 1.27 -4.45
CA THR A 102 -0.86 1.41 -3.55
C THR A 102 0.27 2.17 -4.23
N GLU A 103 0.58 1.86 -5.49
CA GLU A 103 1.62 2.57 -6.26
C GLU A 103 1.25 4.05 -6.45
N GLN A 104 0.00 4.34 -6.80
CA GLN A 104 -0.48 5.73 -6.94
C GLN A 104 -0.34 6.50 -5.62
N ARG A 105 -0.67 5.88 -4.50
CA ARG A 105 -0.55 6.49 -3.17
C ARG A 105 0.90 6.73 -2.77
N GLU A 106 1.80 5.81 -3.10
CA GLU A 106 3.25 5.97 -2.88
C GLU A 106 3.79 7.19 -3.63
N GLN A 107 3.43 7.33 -4.90
CA GLN A 107 3.83 8.49 -5.73
C GLN A 107 3.31 9.80 -5.14
N GLN A 108 2.04 9.86 -4.72
CA GLN A 108 1.45 11.04 -4.10
C GLN A 108 2.18 11.47 -2.83
N LEU A 109 2.47 10.53 -1.92
CA LEU A 109 3.19 10.83 -0.68
C LEU A 109 4.64 11.24 -0.97
N GLY A 110 5.29 10.62 -1.95
CA GLY A 110 6.63 11.01 -2.42
C GLY A 110 6.68 12.44 -2.94
N SER A 111 5.75 12.81 -3.84
CA SER A 111 5.67 14.18 -4.36
C SER A 111 5.35 15.21 -3.27
N ALA A 112 4.45 14.88 -2.34
CA ALA A 112 4.14 15.76 -1.22
C ALA A 112 5.37 16.01 -0.34
N HIS A 113 6.16 14.96 -0.07
CA HIS A 113 7.38 15.06 0.71
C HIS A 113 8.40 15.99 0.04
N GLU A 114 8.60 15.86 -1.28
CA GLU A 114 9.50 16.73 -2.03
C GLU A 114 9.08 18.21 -1.96
N VAL A 115 7.79 18.50 -2.14
CA VAL A 115 7.26 19.85 -2.03
C VAL A 115 7.46 20.44 -0.64
N GLN A 116 7.12 19.68 0.41
CA GLN A 116 7.25 20.17 1.78
C GLN A 116 8.71 20.37 2.20
N ARG A 117 9.61 19.48 1.75
CA ARG A 117 11.05 19.65 1.95
C ARG A 117 11.56 20.92 1.28
N PHE A 118 11.14 21.19 0.04
CA PHE A 118 11.53 22.40 -0.66
C PHE A 118 11.06 23.67 0.07
N HIS A 119 9.81 23.71 0.55
CA HIS A 119 9.31 24.84 1.34
C HIS A 119 10.16 25.08 2.60
N ARG A 120 10.49 24.02 3.34
CA ARG A 120 11.35 24.13 4.52
C ARG A 120 12.73 24.67 4.16
N ASP A 121 13.36 24.14 3.11
CA ASP A 121 14.69 24.56 2.67
C ASP A 121 14.69 26.06 2.24
N VAL A 122 13.59 26.53 1.61
CA VAL A 122 13.39 27.94 1.25
C VAL A 122 13.22 28.83 2.49
N ASP A 123 12.40 28.39 3.46
CA ASP A 123 12.19 29.13 4.70
C ASP A 123 13.48 29.23 5.51
N GLU A 124 14.24 28.14 5.65
CA GLU A 124 15.55 28.13 6.30
C GLU A 124 16.54 29.09 5.61
N THR A 125 16.53 29.11 4.28
CA THR A 125 17.39 30.02 3.50
C THR A 125 16.99 31.48 3.69
N ARG A 126 15.68 31.78 3.71
CA ARG A 126 15.16 33.13 3.96
C ARG A 126 15.58 33.61 5.34
N ASP A 127 15.37 32.76 6.35
CA ASP A 127 15.65 33.11 7.74
C ASP A 127 17.16 33.32 7.95
N TRP A 128 18.00 32.52 7.28
CA TRP A 128 19.46 32.72 7.26
C TRP A 128 19.87 34.05 6.61
N ILE A 129 19.25 34.44 5.49
CA ILE A 129 19.50 35.74 4.84
C ILE A 129 19.12 36.88 5.78
N GLN A 130 17.93 36.81 6.39
CA GLN A 130 17.47 37.83 7.33
C GLN A 130 18.42 37.97 8.52
N GLU A 131 18.92 36.86 9.07
CA GLU A 131 19.91 36.87 10.16
C GLU A 131 21.22 37.57 9.73
N LYS A 132 21.66 37.39 8.48
CA LYS A 132 22.85 38.05 7.95
C LYS A 132 22.64 39.54 7.71
N ASP A 133 21.48 39.92 7.18
CA ASP A 133 21.13 41.33 6.97
C ASP A 133 21.02 42.06 8.32
N ASP A 134 20.35 41.47 9.31
CA ASP A 134 20.23 42.02 10.67
C ASP A 134 21.61 42.17 11.34
N ALA A 135 22.52 41.20 11.14
CA ALA A 135 23.88 41.28 11.67
C ALA A 135 24.68 42.43 11.03
N LEU A 136 24.57 42.61 9.71
CA LEU A 136 25.25 43.69 8.98
C LEU A 136 24.71 45.08 9.39
N ASP A 137 23.40 45.21 9.58
CA ASP A 137 22.79 46.45 10.06
C ASP A 137 23.13 46.74 11.53
N SER A 138 23.44 45.71 12.32
CA SER A 138 23.87 45.85 13.72
C SER A 138 25.36 46.20 13.90
N ASP A 139 26.18 46.06 12.85
CA ASP A 139 27.62 46.38 12.85
C ASP A 139 27.90 47.88 12.59
N ASP A 140 26.87 48.72 12.41
CA ASP A 140 27.00 50.17 12.44
C ASP A 140 26.74 50.66 13.89
N PHE A 141 27.73 51.34 14.48
CA PHE A 141 27.81 51.94 15.84
C PHE A 141 28.70 51.22 16.87
N GLY A 142 30.00 51.19 16.55
CA GLY A 142 31.11 51.04 17.52
C GLY A 142 32.44 51.50 16.95
#